data_AF-A0A8K1FVU9-F1
#
_entry.id   AF-A0A8K1FVU9-F1
#
_cell.length_a   1.000
_cell.length_b   1.000
_cell.length_c   1.000
_cell.angle_alpha   90.00
_cell.angle_beta   90.00
_cell.angle_gamma   90.00
#
_symmetry.space_group_name_H-M   'P 1'
#
loop_
_entity.id
_entity.type
_entity.pdbx_description
1 polymer ?
#
loop_
_entity_poly.entity_id
_entity_poly.type
_entity_poly.pdbx_seq_one_letter_code
_entity_poly.pdbx_strand_id
1 'polypeptide(L)'
;MSYSPFYILFLSMNIATLTYILGALFYGLPIPVYGVKKWGPRMISDAIYAGVWINIYGLIIVLANELQNLLGVNWSIFYTYLTNLEAQAFYLMFELKSIYYTLVNIKAAAAAPVFIPLLQFSSFISDIVFLLQFIIDIGEFVQNSFMILIAIGILLLSLPFRIGKGIGGSLISSSIVFYIGLPYLPIFMQNIYSPPTQLQYIPVSDLNVVIETIVGLVPSLVMAFIIIPIIYISILAGLSIGLGNAIGGSGGKIPFPIDLF
;
A
#
# COMPACT_ATOMS: atom_id res chain seq x y z
N MET A 1 23.74 -3.68 -3.62
CA MET A 1 23.64 -3.23 -5.03
C MET A 1 22.21 -2.76 -5.25
N SER A 2 21.97 -1.46 -5.19
CA SER A 2 20.66 -0.88 -5.49
C SER A 2 20.47 -0.86 -7.01
N TYR A 3 19.52 -1.64 -7.53
CA TYR A 3 19.18 -1.61 -8.95
C TYR A 3 18.56 -0.24 -9.28
N SER A 4 19.15 0.48 -10.23
CA SER A 4 18.62 1.79 -10.64
C SER A 4 17.36 1.60 -11.50
N PRO A 5 16.31 2.42 -11.31
CA PRO A 5 15.12 2.36 -12.16
C PRO A 5 15.45 2.51 -13.66
N PHE A 6 16.45 3.34 -13.98
CA PHE A 6 16.90 3.55 -15.35
C PHE A 6 17.51 2.31 -16.00
N TYR A 7 18.22 1.47 -15.24
CA TYR A 7 18.73 0.21 -15.76
C TYR A 7 17.58 -0.75 -16.13
N ILE A 8 16.54 -0.79 -15.31
CA ILE A 8 15.34 -1.60 -15.57
C ILE A 8 14.60 -1.09 -16.81
N LEU A 9 14.47 0.23 -16.97
CA LEU A 9 13.87 0.83 -18.17
C LEU A 9 14.71 0.57 -19.43
N PHE A 10 16.03 0.60 -19.32
CA PHE A 10 16.93 0.23 -20.41
C PHE A 10 16.72 -1.24 -20.85
N LEU A 11 16.63 -2.18 -19.89
CA LEU A 11 16.27 -3.56 -20.19
C LEU A 11 14.89 -3.67 -20.84
N SER A 12 13.90 -2.93 -20.31
CA SER A 12 12.54 -2.89 -20.87
C SER A 12 12.55 -2.43 -22.33
N MET A 13 13.36 -1.42 -22.66
CA MET A 13 13.50 -0.91 -24.03
C MET A 13 14.13 -1.95 -24.95
N ASN A 14 15.19 -2.65 -24.51
CA ASN A 14 15.82 -3.70 -25.31
C ASN A 14 14.87 -4.88 -25.57
N ILE A 15 14.07 -5.28 -24.57
CA ILE A 15 13.07 -6.34 -24.73
C ILE A 15 11.96 -5.88 -25.66
N ALA A 16 11.50 -4.63 -25.55
CA ALA A 16 10.49 -4.07 -26.43
C ALA A 16 10.97 -4.00 -27.89
N THR A 17 12.19 -3.50 -28.14
CA THR A 17 12.76 -3.44 -29.50
C THR A 17 12.97 -4.82 -30.10
N LEU A 18 13.48 -5.78 -29.31
CA LEU A 18 13.60 -7.17 -29.75
C LEU A 18 12.23 -7.77 -30.10
N THR A 19 11.21 -7.53 -29.26
CA THR A 19 9.84 -7.99 -29.49
C THR A 19 9.24 -7.38 -30.75
N TYR A 20 9.52 -6.10 -31.02
CA TYR A 20 9.11 -5.42 -32.24
C TYR A 20 9.74 -6.06 -33.48
N ILE A 21 11.06 -6.27 -33.47
CA ILE A 21 11.80 -6.86 -34.59
C ILE A 21 11.33 -8.29 -34.86
N LEU A 22 11.16 -9.11 -33.82
CA LEU A 22 10.61 -10.46 -33.96
C LEU A 22 9.18 -10.43 -34.52
N GLY A 23 8.35 -9.49 -34.06
CA GLY A 23 7.00 -9.30 -34.59
C GLY A 23 6.99 -8.94 -36.08
N ALA A 24 7.85 -8.01 -36.49
CA ALA A 24 8.01 -7.63 -37.90
C ALA A 24 8.51 -8.80 -38.77
N LEU A 25 9.46 -9.58 -38.26
CA LEU A 25 9.97 -10.77 -38.92
C LEU A 25 8.87 -11.82 -39.11
N PHE A 26 8.11 -12.14 -38.05
CA PHE A 26 6.99 -13.09 -38.15
C PHE A 26 5.91 -12.63 -39.13
N TYR A 27 5.68 -11.32 -39.22
CA TYR A 27 4.73 -10.76 -40.17
C TYR A 27 5.22 -10.83 -41.62
N GLY A 28 6.52 -10.61 -41.84
CA GLY A 28 7.17 -10.61 -43.16
C GLY A 28 7.59 -11.98 -43.68
N LEU A 29 7.49 -13.04 -42.89
CA LEU A 29 7.88 -14.39 -43.31
C LEU A 29 7.02 -14.88 -44.51
N PRO A 30 7.64 -15.50 -45.54
CA PRO A 30 6.95 -16.10 -46.67
C PRO A 30 6.40 -17.49 -46.30
N ILE A 31 5.78 -17.62 -45.13
CA ILE A 31 5.24 -18.89 -44.62
C ILE A 31 3.71 -18.75 -44.47
N PRO A 32 2.90 -19.59 -45.15
CA PRO A 32 1.44 -19.48 -45.15
C PRO A 32 0.80 -20.11 -43.89
N VAL A 33 1.43 -19.97 -42.70
CA VAL A 33 0.86 -20.46 -41.44
C VAL A 33 0.15 -19.31 -40.74
N TYR A 34 -1.17 -19.27 -40.85
CA TYR A 34 -2.02 -18.22 -40.25
C TYR A 34 -1.76 -18.04 -38.75
N GLY A 35 -1.49 -19.13 -38.04
CA GLY A 35 -1.19 -19.14 -36.61
C GLY A 35 0.08 -18.37 -36.21
N VAL A 36 1.11 -18.37 -37.05
CA VAL A 36 2.36 -17.63 -36.81
C VAL A 36 2.20 -16.19 -37.28
N LYS A 37 1.48 -15.98 -38.39
CA LYS A 37 1.28 -14.64 -38.95
C LYS A 37 0.45 -13.73 -38.04
N LYS A 38 -0.48 -14.28 -37.25
CA LYS A 38 -1.22 -13.52 -36.22
C LYS A 38 -0.35 -13.08 -35.03
N TRP A 39 0.81 -13.68 -34.82
CA TRP A 39 1.72 -13.31 -33.73
C TRP A 39 2.47 -12.02 -34.03
N GLY A 40 2.84 -11.79 -35.30
CA GLY A 40 3.57 -10.60 -35.73
C GLY A 40 2.91 -9.29 -35.29
N PRO A 41 1.67 -9.00 -35.73
CA PRO A 41 0.96 -7.78 -35.35
C PRO A 41 0.74 -7.65 -33.84
N ARG A 42 0.54 -8.76 -33.12
CA ARG A 42 0.39 -8.76 -31.67
C ARG A 42 1.68 -8.33 -30.97
N MET A 43 2.81 -8.95 -31.30
CA MET A 43 4.12 -8.59 -30.74
C MET A 43 4.52 -7.16 -31.07
N ILE A 44 4.25 -6.69 -32.30
CA ILE A 44 4.47 -5.29 -32.69
C ILE A 44 3.65 -4.35 -31.78
N SER A 45 2.36 -4.63 -31.59
CA SER A 45 1.50 -3.80 -30.74
C SER A 45 1.95 -3.77 -29.27
N ASP A 46 2.43 -4.90 -28.76
CA ASP A 46 2.89 -5.02 -27.37
C ASP A 46 4.20 -4.24 -27.15
N ALA A 47 5.12 -4.33 -28.10
CA ALA A 47 6.37 -3.57 -28.09
C ALA A 47 6.13 -2.05 -28.15
N ILE A 48 5.23 -1.60 -29.02
CA ILE A 48 4.85 -0.17 -29.09
C ILE A 48 4.25 0.27 -27.77
N TYR A 49 3.35 -0.53 -27.19
CA TYR A 49 2.72 -0.22 -25.91
C TYR A 49 3.76 -0.05 -24.79
N ALA A 50 4.69 -0.99 -24.66
CA ALA A 50 5.79 -0.89 -23.71
C ALA A 50 6.69 0.33 -24.00
N GLY A 51 6.99 0.60 -25.26
CA GLY A 51 7.74 1.78 -25.69
C GLY A 51 7.09 3.10 -25.25
N VAL A 52 5.76 3.22 -25.35
CA VAL A 52 5.03 4.39 -24.86
C VAL A 52 5.22 4.54 -23.34
N TRP A 53 5.02 3.47 -22.57
CA TRP A 53 5.19 3.48 -21.12
C TRP A 53 6.60 3.88 -20.67
N ILE A 54 7.63 3.41 -21.38
CA ILE A 54 9.03 3.79 -21.10
C ILE A 54 9.23 5.30 -21.29
N ASN A 55 8.67 5.87 -22.37
CA ASN A 55 8.83 7.30 -22.67
C ASN A 55 8.04 8.21 -21.72
N ILE A 56 6.88 7.76 -21.21
CA ILE A 56 6.06 8.55 -20.27
C ILE A 56 6.44 8.32 -18.80
N TYR A 57 7.41 7.46 -18.50
CA TYR A 57 7.83 7.14 -17.13
C TYR A 57 8.13 8.39 -16.28
N GLY A 58 8.93 9.31 -16.81
CA GLY A 58 9.27 10.55 -16.09
C GLY A 58 8.05 11.45 -15.88
N LEU A 59 7.14 11.51 -16.86
CA LEU A 59 5.90 12.27 -16.77
C LEU A 59 4.98 11.70 -15.67
N ILE A 60 4.91 10.38 -15.51
CA ILE A 60 4.13 9.74 -14.43
C ILE A 60 4.63 10.17 -13.05
N ILE A 61 5.96 10.21 -12.86
CA ILE A 61 6.54 10.64 -11.59
C ILE A 61 6.19 12.10 -11.30
N VAL A 62 6.34 12.99 -12.29
CA VAL A 62 6.00 14.41 -12.14
C VAL A 62 4.52 14.57 -11.81
N LEU A 63 3.62 13.92 -12.56
CA LEU A 63 2.19 13.99 -12.27
C LEU A 63 1.83 13.46 -10.88
N ALA A 64 2.47 12.39 -10.41
CA ALA A 64 2.24 11.85 -9.08
C ALA A 64 2.65 12.84 -7.97
N ASN A 65 3.72 13.60 -8.18
CA ASN A 65 4.15 14.65 -7.24
C ASN A 65 3.21 15.87 -7.30
N GLU A 66 2.81 16.30 -8.50
CA GLU A 66 1.85 17.41 -8.64
C GLU A 66 0.49 17.08 -8.03
N LEU A 67 0.00 15.84 -8.17
CA LEU A 67 -1.23 15.40 -7.51
C LEU A 67 -1.12 15.44 -5.99
N GLN A 68 0.02 15.07 -5.40
CA GLN A 68 0.24 15.23 -3.96
C GLN A 68 0.23 16.69 -3.53
N ASN A 69 0.89 17.57 -4.30
CA ASN A 69 0.90 19.01 -4.03
C ASN A 69 -0.51 19.60 -4.10
N LEU A 70 -1.32 19.21 -5.09
CA LEU A 70 -2.72 19.65 -5.23
C LEU A 70 -3.61 19.17 -4.09
N LEU A 71 -3.36 17.97 -3.58
CA LEU A 71 -4.05 17.44 -2.39
C LEU A 71 -3.55 18.11 -1.09
N GLY A 72 -2.48 18.90 -1.14
CA GLY A 72 -1.86 19.54 0.02
C GLY A 72 -1.12 18.56 0.94
N VAL A 73 -0.58 17.48 0.37
CA VAL A 73 -0.05 16.35 1.13
C VAL A 73 1.44 16.15 0.87
N ASN A 74 2.16 15.69 1.90
CA ASN A 74 3.56 15.31 1.79
C ASN A 74 3.84 14.07 2.67
N TRP A 75 4.74 13.19 2.22
CA TRP A 75 5.26 12.06 2.98
C TRP A 75 5.78 12.43 4.39
N SER A 76 6.44 13.58 4.53
CA SER A 76 6.92 14.06 5.83
C SER A 76 5.78 14.31 6.83
N ILE A 77 4.65 14.86 6.36
CA ILE A 77 3.45 15.07 7.19
C ILE A 77 2.87 13.72 7.61
N PHE A 78 2.82 12.76 6.68
CA PHE A 78 2.37 11.40 6.95
C PHE A 78 3.19 10.71 8.04
N TYR A 79 4.52 10.66 7.92
CA TYR A 79 5.35 10.00 8.92
C TYR A 79 5.29 10.71 10.27
N THR A 80 5.35 12.04 10.29
CA THR A 80 5.27 12.81 11.54
C THR A 80 3.95 12.57 12.26
N TYR A 81 2.84 12.49 11.52
CA TYR A 81 1.54 12.21 12.11
C TYR A 81 1.47 10.80 12.72
N LEU A 82 1.91 9.77 11.97
CA LEU A 82 1.85 8.39 12.45
C LEU A 82 2.81 8.13 13.62
N THR A 83 4.04 8.65 13.57
CA THR A 83 5.01 8.48 14.68
C THR A 83 4.57 9.22 15.94
N ASN A 84 3.87 10.36 15.82
CA ASN A 84 3.27 11.02 16.97
C ASN A 84 2.15 10.18 17.60
N LEU A 85 1.26 9.58 16.79
CA LEU A 85 0.23 8.66 17.29
C LEU A 85 0.84 7.42 17.94
N GLU A 86 1.89 6.88 17.34
CA GLU A 86 2.62 5.72 17.85
C GLU A 86 3.28 6.05 19.20
N ALA A 87 3.96 7.20 19.31
CA ALA A 87 4.56 7.67 20.56
C ALA A 87 3.52 7.85 21.68
N GLN A 88 2.35 8.39 21.36
CA GLN A 88 1.24 8.52 22.31
C GLN A 88 0.72 7.15 22.79
N ALA A 89 0.57 6.18 21.88
CA ALA A 89 0.18 4.82 22.23
C ALA A 89 1.24 4.10 23.08
N PHE A 90 2.53 4.28 22.78
CA PHE A 90 3.64 3.79 23.60
C PHE A 90 3.62 4.37 25.01
N TYR A 91 3.40 5.69 25.14
CA TYR A 91 3.32 6.36 26.43
C TYR A 91 2.18 5.80 27.29
N LEU A 92 0.98 5.69 26.72
CA LEU A 92 -0.18 5.12 27.42
C LEU A 92 0.06 3.65 27.79
N MET A 93 0.66 2.83 26.92
CA MET A 93 1.05 1.47 27.27
C MET A 93 2.00 1.43 28.47
N PHE A 94 3.01 2.30 28.49
CA PHE A 94 3.97 2.37 29.59
C PHE A 94 3.28 2.75 30.90
N GLU A 95 2.39 3.74 30.89
CA GLU A 95 1.61 4.14 32.07
C GLU A 95 0.74 3.00 32.58
N LEU A 96 -0.03 2.32 31.72
CA LEU A 96 -0.88 1.20 32.11
C LEU A 96 -0.08 0.05 32.73
N LYS A 97 1.08 -0.28 32.15
CA LYS A 97 1.98 -1.31 32.70
C LYS A 97 2.55 -0.89 34.05
N SER A 98 2.94 0.38 34.21
CA SER A 98 3.42 0.91 35.49
C SER A 98 2.34 0.83 36.59
N ILE A 99 1.10 1.21 36.27
CA ILE A 99 -0.05 1.08 37.17
C ILE A 99 -0.30 -0.40 37.51
N TYR A 100 -0.26 -1.28 36.53
CA TYR A 100 -0.40 -2.72 36.77
C TYR A 100 0.67 -3.26 37.73
N TYR A 101 1.94 -2.93 37.50
CA TYR A 101 3.05 -3.38 38.36
C TYR A 101 2.93 -2.85 39.79
N THR A 102 2.53 -1.58 39.97
CA THR A 102 2.34 -1.00 41.32
C THR A 102 1.20 -1.68 42.06
N LEU A 103 0.05 -1.91 41.41
CA LEU A 103 -1.10 -2.57 42.03
C LEU A 103 -0.81 -4.04 42.41
N VAL A 104 -0.06 -4.77 41.58
CA VAL A 104 0.35 -6.16 41.86
C VAL A 104 1.31 -6.21 43.06
N ASN A 105 2.29 -5.30 43.12
CA ASN A 105 3.30 -5.29 44.19
C ASN A 105 2.71 -4.93 45.57
N ILE A 106 1.65 -4.11 45.61
CA ILE A 106 0.98 -3.73 46.86
C ILE A 106 0.06 -4.86 47.38
N LYS A 107 -0.11 -5.96 46.63
CA LYS A 107 -1.04 -7.07 46.93
C LYS A 107 -2.43 -6.55 47.32
N ALA A 108 -2.88 -5.50 46.64
CA ALA A 108 -4.17 -4.89 46.91
C ALA A 108 -5.28 -5.89 46.53
N ALA A 109 -5.76 -6.67 47.50
CA ALA A 109 -6.84 -7.63 47.28
C ALA A 109 -8.11 -6.97 46.71
N ALA A 110 -8.32 -5.68 47.02
CA ALA A 110 -9.38 -4.85 46.45
C ALA A 110 -9.19 -4.49 44.96
N ALA A 111 -7.97 -4.59 44.42
CA ALA A 111 -7.66 -4.31 43.01
C ALA A 111 -7.69 -5.56 42.12
N ALA A 112 -7.92 -6.75 42.69
CA ALA A 112 -7.98 -8.01 41.96
C ALA A 112 -8.92 -8.00 40.72
N PRO A 113 -10.10 -7.35 40.76
CA PRO A 113 -10.98 -7.26 39.60
C PRO A 113 -10.44 -6.39 38.45
N VAL A 114 -9.49 -5.49 38.71
CA VAL A 114 -8.96 -4.53 37.73
C VAL A 114 -7.74 -5.06 36.98
N PHE A 115 -7.05 -6.08 37.53
CA PHE A 115 -5.83 -6.62 36.93
C PHE A 115 -6.04 -7.16 35.51
N ILE A 116 -7.09 -7.96 35.31
CA ILE A 116 -7.36 -8.60 34.02
C ILE A 116 -7.77 -7.56 32.96
N PRO A 117 -8.75 -6.67 33.21
CA PRO A 117 -9.11 -5.60 32.26
C PRO A 117 -7.93 -4.70 31.91
N LEU A 118 -7.11 -4.32 32.90
CA LEU A 118 -5.97 -3.44 32.70
C LEU A 118 -4.89 -4.10 31.82
N LEU A 119 -4.60 -5.37 32.07
CA LEU A 119 -3.65 -6.14 31.27
C LEU A 119 -4.16 -6.35 29.85
N GLN A 120 -5.44 -6.70 29.68
CA GLN A 120 -6.06 -6.84 28.36
C GLN A 120 -6.03 -5.53 27.58
N PHE A 121 -6.35 -4.41 28.23
CA PHE A 121 -6.27 -3.10 27.61
C PHE A 121 -4.84 -2.73 27.24
N SER A 122 -3.86 -2.98 28.11
CA SER A 122 -2.45 -2.78 27.76
C SER A 122 -2.00 -3.62 26.57
N SER A 123 -2.47 -4.86 26.44
CA SER A 123 -2.18 -5.71 25.27
C SER A 123 -2.84 -5.14 24.01
N PHE A 124 -4.09 -4.68 24.10
CA PHE A 124 -4.78 -4.04 22.98
C PHE A 124 -4.06 -2.79 22.47
N ILE A 125 -3.52 -1.97 23.37
CA ILE A 125 -2.70 -0.80 22.97
C ILE A 125 -1.40 -1.24 22.30
N SER A 126 -0.79 -2.33 22.77
CA SER A 126 0.38 -2.92 22.09
C SER A 126 0.05 -3.34 20.65
N ASP A 127 -1.13 -3.92 20.41
CA ASP A 127 -1.58 -4.29 19.06
C ASP A 127 -1.77 -3.06 18.16
N ILE A 128 -2.28 -1.96 18.71
CA ILE A 128 -2.39 -0.67 17.99
C ILE A 128 -1.01 -0.15 17.59
N VAL A 129 -0.03 -0.20 18.48
CA VAL A 129 1.36 0.19 18.18
C VAL A 129 1.91 -0.63 17.02
N PHE A 130 1.74 -1.96 17.04
CA PHE A 130 2.18 -2.83 15.95
C PHE A 130 1.49 -2.48 14.62
N LEU A 131 0.20 -2.16 14.64
CA LEU A 131 -0.55 -1.76 13.45
C LEU A 131 0.01 -0.44 12.88
N LEU A 132 0.26 0.55 13.73
CA LEU A 132 0.84 1.84 13.32
C LEU A 132 2.23 1.65 12.69
N GLN A 133 3.10 0.86 13.33
CA GLN A 133 4.41 0.52 12.78
C GLN A 133 4.28 -0.15 11.41
N PHE A 134 3.35 -1.10 11.25
CA PHE A 134 3.12 -1.75 9.97
C PHE A 134 2.69 -0.77 8.86
N ILE A 135 1.85 0.23 9.18
CA ILE A 135 1.49 1.29 8.21
C ILE A 135 2.70 2.16 7.85
N ILE A 136 3.53 2.50 8.84
CA ILE A 136 4.77 3.26 8.62
C ILE A 136 5.72 2.49 7.69
N ASP A 137 5.93 1.20 7.95
CA ASP A 137 6.78 0.31 7.14
C ASP A 137 6.27 0.18 5.70
N ILE A 138 4.94 0.03 5.52
CA ILE A 138 4.32 0.07 4.19
C ILE A 138 4.59 1.41 3.50
N GLY A 139 4.43 2.51 4.23
CA GLY A 139 4.70 3.85 3.72
C GLY A 139 6.14 3.97 3.22
N GLU A 140 7.12 3.59 4.05
CA GLU A 140 8.55 3.60 3.69
C GLU A 140 8.84 2.72 2.48
N PHE A 141 8.29 1.51 2.44
CA PHE A 141 8.43 0.62 1.29
C PHE A 141 7.90 1.29 0.01
N VAL A 142 6.71 1.88 0.05
CA VAL A 142 6.09 2.54 -1.11
C VAL A 142 6.90 3.76 -1.53
N GLN A 143 7.28 4.64 -0.60
CA GLN A 143 8.04 5.85 -0.93
C GLN A 143 9.40 5.53 -1.57
N ASN A 144 10.13 4.57 -1.00
CA ASN A 144 11.46 4.19 -1.48
C ASN A 144 11.42 3.36 -2.76
N SER A 145 10.37 2.55 -2.94
CA SER A 145 10.28 1.61 -4.07
C SER A 145 9.40 2.09 -5.21
N PHE A 146 8.66 3.20 -5.07
CA PHE A 146 7.72 3.72 -6.06
C PHE A 146 8.27 3.72 -7.50
N MET A 147 9.44 4.34 -7.67
CA MET A 147 10.09 4.45 -8.98
C MET A 147 10.52 3.08 -9.55
N ILE A 148 10.97 2.18 -8.68
CA ILE A 148 11.43 0.84 -9.04
C ILE A 148 10.24 -0.05 -9.42
N LEU A 149 9.15 -0.02 -8.65
CA LEU A 149 7.97 -0.83 -8.91
C LEU A 149 7.30 -0.46 -10.23
N ILE A 150 7.23 0.83 -10.57
CA ILE A 150 6.78 1.26 -11.90
C ILE A 150 7.72 0.71 -12.99
N ALA A 151 9.04 0.84 -12.81
CA ALA A 151 9.99 0.35 -13.80
C ALA A 151 9.91 -1.18 -14.00
N ILE A 152 9.76 -1.95 -12.93
CA ILE A 152 9.53 -3.41 -13.00
C ILE A 152 8.20 -3.71 -13.69
N GLY A 153 7.15 -2.96 -13.39
CA GLY A 153 5.87 -3.12 -14.07
C GLY A 153 5.97 -2.87 -15.58
N ILE A 154 6.74 -1.85 -15.99
CA ILE A 154 7.04 -1.57 -17.41
C ILE A 154 7.87 -2.70 -18.03
N LEU A 155 8.83 -3.26 -17.30
CA LEU A 155 9.58 -4.44 -17.76
C LEU A 155 8.65 -5.62 -18.03
N LEU A 156 7.69 -5.90 -17.15
CA LEU A 156 6.71 -6.95 -17.37
C LEU A 156 5.77 -6.65 -18.55
N LEU A 157 5.43 -5.39 -18.77
CA LEU A 157 4.69 -4.95 -19.97
C LEU A 157 5.48 -5.18 -21.27
N SER A 158 6.82 -5.11 -21.21
CA SER A 158 7.68 -5.31 -22.39
C SER A 158 7.80 -6.77 -22.84
N LEU A 159 7.38 -7.73 -22.01
CA LEU A 159 7.43 -9.15 -22.35
C LEU A 159 6.50 -9.46 -23.53
N PRO A 160 6.94 -10.30 -24.48
CA PRO A 160 6.16 -10.66 -25.66
C PRO A 160 4.88 -11.40 -25.27
N PHE A 161 3.90 -11.37 -26.17
CA PHE A 161 2.61 -12.08 -26.03
C PHE A 161 1.77 -11.67 -24.81
N ARG A 162 1.99 -10.48 -24.26
CA ARG A 162 1.24 -9.94 -23.11
C ARG A 162 1.31 -10.79 -21.84
N ILE A 163 2.33 -11.66 -21.70
CA ILE A 163 2.44 -12.60 -20.57
C ILE A 163 2.53 -11.82 -19.25
N GLY A 164 3.32 -10.74 -19.23
CA GLY A 164 3.46 -9.90 -18.05
C GLY A 164 2.42 -8.78 -17.93
N LYS A 165 1.44 -8.67 -18.83
CA LYS A 165 0.62 -7.45 -18.96
C LYS A 165 -0.24 -7.17 -17.73
N GLY A 166 -0.86 -8.20 -17.16
CA GLY A 166 -1.70 -8.08 -15.97
C GLY A 166 -0.90 -7.70 -14.73
N ILE A 167 0.21 -8.41 -14.48
CA ILE A 167 1.07 -8.17 -13.33
C ILE A 167 1.77 -6.81 -13.46
N GLY A 168 2.26 -6.47 -14.66
CA GLY A 168 2.90 -5.20 -14.94
C GLY A 168 1.97 -4.01 -14.75
N GLY A 169 0.74 -4.09 -15.28
CA GLY A 169 -0.28 -3.07 -15.06
C GLY A 169 -0.67 -2.92 -13.59
N SER A 170 -0.84 -4.04 -12.87
CA SER A 170 -1.11 -4.04 -11.43
C SER A 170 0.00 -3.34 -10.64
N LEU A 171 1.28 -3.70 -10.87
CA LEU A 171 2.42 -3.06 -10.19
C LEU A 171 2.52 -1.56 -10.47
N ILE A 172 2.35 -1.14 -11.72
CA ILE A 172 2.35 0.30 -12.05
C ILE A 172 1.21 1.00 -11.31
N SER A 173 0.01 0.44 -11.36
CA SER A 173 -1.18 1.04 -10.76
C SER A 173 -1.10 1.14 -9.24
N SER A 174 -0.65 0.09 -8.56
CA SER A 174 -0.54 0.06 -7.10
C SER A 174 0.51 1.06 -6.65
N SER A 175 1.64 1.11 -7.35
CA SER A 175 2.69 2.09 -7.06
C SER A 175 2.17 3.51 -7.16
N ILE A 176 1.47 3.87 -8.24
CA ILE A 176 0.90 5.21 -8.43
C ILE A 176 -0.13 5.55 -7.36
N VAL A 177 -1.12 4.67 -7.18
CA VAL A 177 -2.24 4.94 -6.27
C VAL A 177 -1.78 4.99 -4.82
N PHE A 178 -0.95 4.05 -4.37
CA PHE A 178 -0.45 4.08 -2.99
C PHE A 178 0.54 5.21 -2.77
N TYR A 179 1.35 5.58 -3.76
CA TYR A 179 2.30 6.68 -3.60
C TYR A 179 1.60 8.04 -3.43
N ILE A 180 0.53 8.28 -4.20
CA ILE A 180 -0.27 9.49 -4.09
C ILE A 180 -1.20 9.43 -2.87
N GLY A 181 -1.78 8.25 -2.62
CA GLY A 181 -2.86 8.06 -1.66
C GLY A 181 -2.39 7.91 -0.22
N LEU A 182 -1.37 7.09 0.08
CA LEU A 182 -0.98 6.83 1.48
C LEU A 182 -0.71 8.12 2.28
N PRO A 183 0.01 9.12 1.73
CA PRO A 183 0.27 10.34 2.46
C PRO A 183 -0.99 11.09 2.91
N TYR A 184 -2.14 10.89 2.25
CA TYR A 184 -3.40 11.55 2.54
C TYR A 184 -4.17 10.91 3.72
N LEU A 185 -3.74 9.73 4.19
CA LEU A 185 -4.36 9.04 5.34
C LEU A 185 -4.58 9.93 6.58
N PRO A 186 -3.64 10.78 7.03
CA PRO A 186 -3.84 11.66 8.18
C PRO A 186 -5.04 12.61 8.01
N ILE A 187 -5.16 13.20 6.83
CA ILE A 187 -6.25 14.13 6.50
C ILE A 187 -7.57 13.35 6.44
N PHE A 188 -7.55 12.17 5.83
CA PHE A 188 -8.72 11.28 5.78
C PHE A 188 -9.20 10.90 7.19
N MET A 189 -8.28 10.53 8.08
CA MET A 189 -8.60 10.23 9.48
C MET A 189 -9.21 11.45 10.17
N GLN A 190 -8.55 12.62 10.14
CA GLN A 190 -9.02 13.83 10.82
C GLN A 190 -10.43 14.26 10.38
N ASN A 191 -10.77 14.08 9.10
CA ASN A 191 -12.07 14.44 8.56
C ASN A 191 -13.20 13.46 8.93
N ILE A 192 -12.90 12.16 9.08
CA ILE A 192 -13.91 11.15 9.42
C ILE A 192 -14.06 11.00 10.93
N TYR A 193 -12.94 11.02 11.64
CA TYR A 193 -12.86 10.77 13.06
C TYR A 193 -11.63 11.48 13.62
N SER A 194 -11.84 12.55 14.37
CA SER A 194 -10.75 13.14 15.15
C SER A 194 -10.38 12.12 16.24
N PRO A 195 -9.21 11.45 16.19
CA PRO A 195 -8.79 10.63 17.31
C PRO A 195 -8.74 11.52 18.55
N PRO A 196 -9.08 11.00 19.74
CA PRO A 196 -9.02 11.80 20.96
C PRO A 196 -7.61 12.38 21.06
N THR A 197 -7.51 13.71 20.89
CA THR A 197 -6.26 14.48 20.79
C THR A 197 -5.38 14.38 22.04
N GLN A 198 -5.93 13.78 23.09
CA GLN A 198 -5.24 13.42 24.31
C GLN A 198 -5.84 12.10 24.76
N LEU A 199 -5.06 11.02 24.75
CA LEU A 199 -5.35 9.88 25.61
C LEU A 199 -5.18 10.42 27.05
N GLN A 200 -6.29 10.92 27.59
CA GLN A 200 -6.28 11.65 28.86
C GLN A 200 -5.82 10.72 29.97
N TYR A 201 -4.97 11.27 30.84
CA TYR A 201 -4.58 10.69 32.12
C TYR A 201 -5.81 10.11 32.82
N ILE A 202 -5.78 8.82 33.18
CA ILE A 202 -6.87 8.17 33.91
C ILE A 202 -6.68 8.52 35.39
N PRO A 203 -7.51 9.41 35.99
CA PRO A 203 -7.40 9.68 37.42
C PRO A 203 -7.77 8.41 38.19
N VAL A 204 -6.82 7.89 38.98
CA VAL A 204 -7.04 6.71 39.85
C VAL A 204 -7.75 7.16 41.12
N SER A 205 -8.97 7.69 41.00
CA SER A 205 -9.80 8.08 42.14
C SER A 205 -10.78 6.98 42.54
N ASP A 206 -11.26 6.17 41.58
CA ASP A 206 -12.17 5.04 41.80
C ASP A 206 -11.92 3.94 40.75
N LEU A 207 -11.78 2.69 41.21
CA LEU A 207 -11.53 1.52 40.35
C LEU A 207 -12.68 1.25 39.37
N ASN A 208 -13.92 1.56 39.74
CA ASN A 208 -15.07 1.38 38.84
C ASN A 208 -15.05 2.40 37.69
N VAL A 209 -14.66 3.65 37.98
CA VAL A 209 -14.50 4.71 36.98
C VAL A 209 -13.34 4.37 36.03
N VAL A 210 -12.25 3.77 36.52
CA VAL A 210 -11.16 3.28 35.67
C VAL A 210 -11.63 2.19 34.71
N ILE A 211 -12.43 1.23 35.18
CA ILE A 211 -12.97 0.18 34.29
C ILE A 211 -13.93 0.78 33.26
N GLU A 212 -14.84 1.65 33.66
CA GLU A 212 -15.81 2.29 32.75
C GLU A 212 -15.11 3.15 31.69
N THR A 213 -14.08 3.90 32.06
CA THR A 213 -13.28 4.69 31.11
C THR A 213 -12.50 3.81 30.14
N ILE A 214 -11.86 2.74 30.61
CA ILE A 214 -11.18 1.77 29.73
C ILE A 214 -12.16 1.15 28.73
N VAL A 215 -13.30 0.64 29.21
CA VAL A 215 -14.30 0.00 28.35
C VAL A 215 -14.91 1.01 27.37
N GLY A 216 -15.12 2.26 27.78
CA GLY A 216 -15.62 3.33 26.92
C GLY A 216 -14.63 3.78 25.83
N LEU A 217 -13.33 3.63 26.04
CA LEU A 217 -12.28 4.00 25.08
C LEU A 217 -12.01 2.93 24.01
N VAL A 218 -12.31 1.65 24.28
CA VAL A 218 -12.03 0.59 23.29
C VAL A 218 -12.73 0.83 21.95
N PRO A 219 -14.04 1.15 21.88
CA PRO A 219 -14.72 1.39 20.61
C PRO A 219 -14.13 2.55 19.79
N SER A 220 -13.74 3.65 20.45
CA SER A 220 -13.15 4.81 19.77
C SER A 220 -11.77 4.47 19.19
N LEU A 221 -10.96 3.73 19.93
CA LEU A 221 -9.65 3.27 19.48
C LEU A 221 -9.75 2.27 18.32
N VAL A 222 -10.69 1.32 18.38
CA VAL A 222 -10.96 0.40 17.26
C VAL A 222 -11.37 1.17 16.01
N MET A 223 -12.25 2.16 16.16
CA MET A 223 -12.69 3.00 15.03
C MET A 223 -11.52 3.76 14.39
N ALA A 224 -10.71 4.43 15.22
CA ALA A 224 -9.62 5.29 14.77
C ALA A 224 -8.46 4.50 14.15
N PHE A 225 -8.01 3.41 14.78
CA PHE A 225 -6.77 2.73 14.41
C PHE A 225 -6.95 1.48 13.56
N ILE A 226 -8.14 0.87 13.58
CA ILE A 226 -8.38 -0.37 12.84
C ILE A 226 -9.32 -0.07 11.67
N ILE A 227 -10.54 0.37 11.96
CA ILE A 227 -11.59 0.42 10.94
C ILE A 227 -11.30 1.49 9.88
N ILE A 228 -10.97 2.73 10.27
CA ILE A 228 -10.74 3.82 9.30
C ILE A 228 -9.52 3.53 8.40
N PRO A 229 -8.35 3.12 8.92
CA PRO A 229 -7.22 2.78 8.07
C PRO A 229 -7.51 1.61 7.12
N ILE A 230 -8.25 0.58 7.57
CA ILE A 230 -8.65 -0.55 6.70
C ILE A 230 -9.56 -0.08 5.57
N ILE A 231 -10.56 0.76 5.88
CA ILE A 231 -11.44 1.34 4.85
C ILE A 231 -10.60 2.12 3.83
N TYR A 232 -9.67 2.95 4.32
CA TYR A 232 -8.81 3.74 3.46
C TYR A 232 -7.94 2.90 2.53
N ILE A 233 -7.24 1.90 3.08
CA ILE A 233 -6.40 0.98 2.31
C ILE A 233 -7.26 0.18 1.31
N SER A 234 -8.50 -0.18 1.66
CA SER A 234 -9.43 -0.86 0.75
C SER A 234 -9.84 0.02 -0.42
N ILE A 235 -10.07 1.32 -0.18
CA ILE A 235 -10.34 2.30 -1.25
C ILE A 235 -9.13 2.42 -2.18
N LEU A 236 -7.91 2.54 -1.63
CA LEU A 236 -6.69 2.58 -2.43
C LEU A 236 -6.48 1.30 -3.24
N ALA A 237 -6.73 0.14 -2.65
CA ALA A 237 -6.66 -1.15 -3.35
C ALA A 237 -7.69 -1.22 -4.51
N GLY A 238 -8.92 -0.76 -4.29
CA GLY A 238 -9.95 -0.68 -5.33
C GLY A 238 -9.56 0.24 -6.48
N LEU A 239 -9.04 1.44 -6.17
CA LEU A 239 -8.52 2.38 -7.17
C LEU A 239 -7.32 1.79 -7.94
N SER A 240 -6.42 1.09 -7.24
CA SER A 240 -5.29 0.40 -7.86
C SER A 240 -5.77 -0.69 -8.82
N ILE A 241 -6.73 -1.53 -8.44
CA ILE A 241 -7.28 -2.57 -9.33
C ILE A 241 -7.94 -1.93 -10.56
N GLY A 242 -8.70 -0.85 -10.37
CA GLY A 242 -9.34 -0.11 -11.47
C GLY A 242 -8.33 0.44 -12.47
N LEU A 243 -7.31 1.16 -11.97
CA LEU A 243 -6.24 1.69 -12.80
C LEU A 243 -5.38 0.58 -13.43
N GLY A 244 -5.12 -0.50 -12.69
CA GLY A 244 -4.39 -1.67 -13.16
C GLY A 244 -5.09 -2.38 -14.31
N ASN A 245 -6.41 -2.47 -14.29
CA ASN A 245 -7.20 -2.97 -15.41
C ASN A 245 -7.20 -2.02 -16.61
N ALA A 246 -7.15 -0.70 -16.39
CA ALA A 246 -7.02 0.28 -17.47
C ALA A 246 -5.65 0.19 -18.17
N ILE A 247 -4.58 -0.02 -17.41
CA ILE A 247 -3.20 -0.17 -17.92
C ILE A 247 -2.97 -1.57 -18.50
N GLY A 248 -3.31 -2.62 -17.76
CA GLY A 248 -3.07 -4.01 -18.14
C GLY A 248 -4.09 -4.56 -19.15
N GLY A 249 -5.28 -3.96 -19.24
CA GLY A 249 -6.44 -4.53 -19.94
C GLY A 249 -7.11 -5.66 -19.14
N SER A 250 -8.42 -5.83 -19.29
CA SER A 250 -9.29 -6.70 -18.47
C SER A 250 -9.14 -8.22 -18.70
N GLY A 251 -8.01 -8.71 -19.20
CA GLY A 251 -7.88 -10.14 -19.46
C GLY A 251 -6.66 -10.47 -20.30
N GLY A 252 -5.68 -11.11 -19.68
CA GLY A 252 -4.74 -11.96 -20.40
C GLY A 252 -5.53 -13.07 -21.07
N LYS A 253 -5.97 -12.87 -22.32
CA LYS A 253 -6.42 -13.98 -23.15
C LYS A 253 -5.19 -14.85 -23.39
N ILE A 254 -5.16 -16.01 -22.75
CA ILE A 254 -4.16 -17.05 -22.99
C ILE A 254 -4.18 -17.33 -24.50
N PRO A 255 -3.02 -17.36 -25.18
CA PRO A 255 -2.95 -17.42 -26.65
C PRO A 255 -3.45 -18.73 -27.27
N PHE A 256 -3.85 -19.71 -26.45
CA PHE A 256 -4.42 -20.98 -26.85
C PHE A 256 -5.80 -21.14 -26.20
N PRO A 257 -6.85 -21.49 -26.96
CA PRO A 257 -8.08 -21.97 -26.34
C PRO A 257 -7.73 -23.25 -25.59
N ILE A 258 -7.85 -23.21 -24.26
CA ILE A 258 -7.99 -24.44 -23.49
C ILE A 258 -9.47 -24.76 -23.61
N ASP A 259 -9.82 -25.54 -24.63
CA ASP A 259 -11.11 -26.21 -24.65
C ASP A 259 -11.07 -27.18 -23.46
N LEU A 260 -11.69 -26.77 -22.35
CA LEU A 260 -12.02 -27.67 -21.26
C LEU A 260 -13.18 -28.52 -21.77
N PHE A 261 -12.88 -29.78 -22.12
CA PHE A 261 -13.87 -30.82 -22.30
C PHE A 261 -14.69 -31.03 -21.03
#